data_AF-A0A6A6UQ09-F1
#
_entry.id   AF-A0A6A6UQ09-F1
#
_cell.length_a   1.000
_cell.length_b   1.000
_cell.length_c   1.000
_cell.angle_alpha   90.00
_cell.angle_beta   90.00
_cell.angle_gamma   90.00
#
_symmetry.space_group_name_H-M   'P 1'
#
loop_
_entity.id
_entity.type
_entity.pdbx_description
1 polymer ?
#
loop_
_entity_poly.entity_id
_entity_poly.type
_entity_poly.pdbx_seq_one_letter_code
_entity_poly.pdbx_strand_id
1 'polypeptide(L)'
;MSAKSLVFILPLLLQNAWAAPYVAYASSNALIPGIHIGLDRSDHINLIPQDKITIFYEGRATDQPTAASITFSNAVHKTIVLEHIAHVSSISCSGSTIKVAFGDTDAFRTAQKSWTEEAKHGLILVSYQQGCGAAFPAQRSWLSVKSVQSFGDSNAITASFSEMIPEESAGDMDIEFGHIAKTPLQSRAEVANNSVSSPDFDVSKSFNFIYTPAATDDTVFGKAYPLAQVGTGANTLGLYCVSCGANGQFTVSGHVSAKLLPPKITKIELDLDGSLKASLVLAMAGAATKSFPFSKRVFSQSLSSFSIPKIISVGPSVTMDLGATLALHAKGGIEYGWTFGWPVVKAQLDLLNFKAGSSGFTPTGAPVFNYQGDAAAELNGYALIGLRFGIDVLKGKWTADVGLIDKPSVDIGATVQIHSPAQISALPEGSVLNDGLCYSAGVANDLYAEGTVGKASRSIDIAKWNGPKTSKCLKTQTVHHAPAKPTKAG
;
A
#
# COMPACT_ATOMS: atom_id res chain seq x y z
N MET A 1 -47.42 22.34 11.85
CA MET A 1 -47.28 21.00 12.45
C MET A 1 -45.83 20.56 12.26
N SER A 2 -45.16 20.24 13.37
CA SER A 2 -43.70 20.08 13.48
C SER A 2 -43.20 18.86 12.68
N ALA A 3 -42.32 19.11 11.71
CA ALA A 3 -41.54 18.08 11.03
C ALA A 3 -40.42 17.62 11.98
N LYS A 4 -40.67 16.54 12.71
CA LYS A 4 -39.64 15.87 13.51
C LYS A 4 -38.62 15.25 12.57
N SER A 5 -37.39 15.77 12.61
CA SER A 5 -36.20 15.14 12.05
C SER A 5 -36.07 13.72 12.61
N LEU A 6 -36.34 12.72 11.79
CA LEU A 6 -36.01 11.33 12.09
C LEU A 6 -34.51 11.14 11.82
N VAL A 7 -33.72 11.24 12.88
CA VAL A 7 -32.34 10.76 12.88
C VAL A 7 -32.40 9.23 12.83
N PHE A 8 -32.24 8.65 11.64
CA PHE A 8 -32.05 7.21 11.48
C PHE A 8 -30.64 6.84 11.96
N ILE A 9 -30.55 6.41 13.22
CA ILE A 9 -29.39 5.67 13.72
C ILE A 9 -29.51 4.25 13.13
N LEU A 10 -28.86 4.00 12.00
CA LEU A 10 -28.69 2.64 11.49
C LEU A 10 -27.51 1.99 12.25
N PRO A 11 -27.71 0.84 12.92
CA PRO A 11 -26.64 0.20 13.67
C PRO A 11 -25.58 -0.38 12.73
N LEU A 12 -24.32 -0.29 13.16
CA LEU A 12 -23.17 -0.99 12.59
C LEU A 12 -23.49 -2.47 12.34
N LEU A 13 -23.76 -2.83 11.09
CA LEU A 13 -23.66 -4.19 10.59
C LEU A 13 -22.98 -4.15 9.21
N LEU A 14 -21.75 -3.61 9.18
CA LEU A 14 -20.77 -3.98 8.16
C LEU A 14 -20.23 -5.36 8.55
N GLN A 15 -20.97 -6.40 8.20
CA GLN A 15 -20.45 -7.76 8.25
C GLN A 15 -19.25 -7.88 7.32
N ASN A 16 -18.22 -8.55 7.84
CA ASN A 16 -16.93 -8.91 7.27
C ASN A 16 -16.99 -9.49 5.83
N ALA A 17 -17.24 -8.67 4.82
CA ALA A 17 -17.10 -9.05 3.41
C ALA A 17 -15.66 -8.84 2.87
N TRP A 18 -14.70 -8.52 3.73
CA TRP A 18 -13.38 -8.01 3.34
C TRP A 18 -12.25 -9.05 3.37
N ALA A 19 -12.54 -10.32 3.67
CA ALA A 19 -11.54 -11.36 3.49
C ALA A 19 -11.57 -11.84 2.03
N ALA A 20 -10.99 -11.06 1.11
CA ALA A 20 -10.52 -11.66 -0.12
C ALA A 20 -9.51 -12.77 0.27
N PRO A 21 -9.66 -14.01 -0.22
CA PRO A 21 -8.76 -15.09 0.13
C PRO A 21 -7.33 -14.72 -0.26
N TYR A 22 -6.38 -15.09 0.61
CA TYR A 22 -4.94 -15.02 0.35
C TYR A 22 -4.64 -15.61 -1.04
N VAL A 23 -4.32 -14.74 -2.00
CA VAL A 23 -3.75 -15.18 -3.26
C VAL A 23 -2.26 -15.32 -3.01
N ALA A 24 -1.75 -16.55 -3.02
CA ALA A 24 -0.32 -16.79 -3.03
C ALA A 24 0.27 -16.09 -4.26
N TYR A 25 0.98 -14.99 -4.06
CA TYR A 25 1.59 -14.24 -5.15
C TYR A 25 2.76 -15.05 -5.69
N ALA A 26 2.63 -15.56 -6.92
CA ALA A 26 3.77 -16.00 -7.69
C ALA A 26 4.62 -14.76 -8.02
N SER A 27 5.68 -14.51 -7.26
CA SER A 27 6.56 -13.36 -7.48
C SER A 27 7.23 -13.47 -8.85
N SER A 28 6.96 -12.53 -9.75
CA SER A 28 7.57 -12.52 -11.09
C SER A 28 8.98 -11.91 -11.11
N ASN A 29 9.38 -11.17 -10.07
CA ASN A 29 10.70 -10.54 -9.98
C ASN A 29 11.50 -11.03 -8.75
N ALA A 30 12.22 -12.13 -8.92
CA ALA A 30 13.23 -12.54 -7.94
C ALA A 30 14.41 -11.55 -7.97
N LEU A 31 14.72 -10.96 -6.81
CA LEU A 31 15.95 -10.19 -6.64
C LEU A 31 17.14 -11.13 -6.72
N ILE A 32 18.21 -10.70 -7.39
CA ILE A 32 19.45 -11.46 -7.50
C ILE A 32 20.45 -11.02 -6.45
N PRO A 33 21.34 -11.92 -6.00
CA PRO A 33 22.51 -11.56 -5.22
C PRO A 33 23.31 -10.45 -5.90
N GLY A 34 23.57 -9.37 -5.15
CA GLY A 34 24.45 -8.28 -5.54
C GLY A 34 25.44 -7.95 -4.44
N ILE A 35 26.31 -6.97 -4.69
CA ILE A 35 27.27 -6.47 -3.70
C ILE A 35 26.93 -5.02 -3.41
N HIS A 36 26.80 -4.67 -2.13
CA HIS A 36 26.53 -3.30 -1.74
C HIS A 36 27.70 -2.37 -2.13
N ILE A 37 27.39 -1.20 -2.72
CA ILE A 37 28.41 -0.27 -3.25
C ILE A 37 29.38 0.26 -2.20
N GLY A 38 28.94 0.39 -0.95
CA GLY A 38 29.75 0.87 0.17
C GLY A 38 30.63 -0.19 0.85
N LEU A 39 30.58 -1.46 0.41
CA LEU A 39 31.38 -2.52 1.03
C LEU A 39 32.84 -2.46 0.55
N ASP A 40 33.78 -2.23 1.48
CA ASP A 40 35.20 -2.45 1.21
C ASP A 40 35.52 -3.95 1.21
N ARG A 41 35.62 -4.51 0.00
CA ARG A 41 35.93 -5.93 -0.21
C ARG A 41 37.40 -6.27 0.00
N SER A 42 38.27 -5.26 0.07
CA SER A 42 39.72 -5.43 0.26
C SER A 42 40.11 -5.59 1.72
N ASP A 43 39.24 -5.19 2.64
CA ASP A 43 39.46 -5.36 4.08
C ASP A 43 39.56 -6.85 4.45
N HIS A 44 40.63 -7.19 5.16
CA HIS A 44 40.92 -8.54 5.63
C HIS A 44 39.89 -9.03 6.67
N ILE A 45 39.08 -8.15 7.27
CA ILE A 45 37.98 -8.56 8.13
C ILE A 45 37.01 -9.52 7.41
N ASN A 46 36.84 -9.36 6.09
CA ASN A 46 35.98 -10.21 5.27
C ASN A 46 36.51 -11.66 5.14
N LEU A 47 37.81 -11.89 5.41
CA LEU A 47 38.43 -13.22 5.42
C LEU A 47 38.21 -13.95 6.75
N ILE A 48 37.71 -13.27 7.78
CA ILE A 48 37.56 -13.81 9.13
C ILE A 48 36.08 -14.17 9.33
N PRO A 49 35.76 -15.38 9.84
CA PRO A 49 34.38 -15.76 10.16
C PRO A 49 33.71 -14.76 11.12
N GLN A 50 32.51 -14.30 10.76
CA GLN A 50 31.77 -13.28 11.50
C GLN A 50 30.48 -13.85 12.13
N ASP A 51 30.10 -13.32 13.29
CA ASP A 51 28.81 -13.61 13.95
C ASP A 51 27.65 -12.74 13.42
N LYS A 52 28.00 -11.71 12.64
CA LYS A 52 27.07 -10.79 11.97
C LYS A 52 27.49 -10.60 10.52
N ILE A 53 26.57 -10.84 9.60
CA ILE A 53 26.80 -10.61 8.17
C ILE A 53 25.60 -9.87 7.57
N THR A 54 25.86 -9.04 6.56
CA THR A 54 24.81 -8.41 5.75
C THR A 54 25.00 -8.84 4.31
N ILE A 55 23.95 -9.30 3.65
CA ILE A 55 23.97 -9.70 2.23
C ILE A 55 22.99 -8.84 1.45
N PHE A 56 23.35 -8.52 0.21
CA PHE A 56 22.62 -7.57 -0.62
C PHE A 56 21.98 -8.23 -1.84
N TYR A 57 20.79 -7.77 -2.21
CA TYR A 57 20.02 -8.25 -3.36
C TYR A 57 19.46 -7.07 -4.16
N GLU A 58 19.41 -7.20 -5.48
CA GLU A 58 18.93 -6.17 -6.39
C GLU A 58 18.12 -6.74 -7.56
N GLY A 59 17.24 -5.91 -8.14
CA GLY A 59 16.45 -6.26 -9.32
C GLY A 59 17.31 -6.38 -10.59
N ARG A 60 16.95 -7.31 -11.49
CA ARG A 60 17.65 -7.49 -12.79
C ARG A 60 17.43 -6.38 -13.80
N ALA A 61 16.41 -5.53 -13.61
CA ALA A 61 15.98 -4.57 -14.60
C ALA A 61 16.46 -3.15 -14.26
N THR A 62 16.97 -2.42 -15.26
CA THR A 62 17.22 -0.97 -15.19
C THR A 62 15.98 -0.19 -14.77
N ASP A 63 14.80 -0.77 -14.97
CA ASP A 63 13.51 -0.16 -14.74
C ASP A 63 12.94 -0.42 -13.34
N GLN A 64 13.50 -1.38 -12.58
CA GLN A 64 13.07 -1.72 -11.22
C GLN A 64 14.24 -1.84 -10.23
N PRO A 65 14.65 -0.73 -9.59
CA PRO A 65 15.74 -0.69 -8.63
C PRO A 65 15.23 -1.10 -7.24
N THR A 66 14.37 -2.12 -7.17
CA THR A 66 14.04 -2.71 -5.88
C THR A 66 15.26 -3.45 -5.41
N ALA A 67 15.65 -3.17 -4.20
CA ALA A 67 16.78 -3.82 -3.57
C ALA A 67 16.44 -4.10 -2.12
N ALA A 68 17.21 -5.02 -1.56
CA ALA A 68 17.04 -5.43 -0.20
C ALA A 68 18.37 -5.84 0.40
N SER A 69 18.57 -5.46 1.65
CA SER A 69 19.67 -5.95 2.48
C SER A 69 19.09 -6.87 3.55
N ILE A 70 19.73 -8.02 3.73
CA ILE A 70 19.40 -8.94 4.81
C ILE A 70 20.62 -9.01 5.72
N THR A 71 20.43 -8.64 6.98
CA THR A 71 21.41 -8.81 8.04
C THR A 71 21.06 -10.01 8.88
N PHE A 72 22.00 -10.94 9.00
CA PHE A 72 21.94 -12.04 9.97
C PHE A 72 22.84 -11.68 11.14
N SER A 73 22.30 -11.76 12.35
CA SER A 73 23.02 -11.46 13.60
C SER A 73 22.87 -12.61 14.59
N ASN A 74 23.72 -12.61 15.62
CA ASN A 74 23.73 -13.64 16.66
C ASN A 74 23.82 -15.04 16.05
N ALA A 75 24.74 -15.22 15.10
CA ALA A 75 24.86 -16.45 14.34
C ALA A 75 25.11 -17.66 15.25
N VAL A 76 24.42 -18.78 14.97
CA VAL A 76 24.71 -20.07 15.62
C VAL A 76 26.09 -20.56 15.18
N HIS A 77 26.43 -20.24 13.94
CA HIS A 77 27.64 -20.65 13.26
C HIS A 77 28.25 -19.43 12.56
N LYS A 78 29.53 -19.17 12.80
CA LYS A 78 30.19 -18.04 12.15
C LYS A 78 30.22 -18.23 10.64
N THR A 79 30.06 -17.11 9.94
CA THR A 79 29.80 -17.12 8.51
C THR A 79 30.80 -16.25 7.76
N ILE A 80 31.15 -16.69 6.55
CA ILE A 80 31.93 -15.92 5.58
C ILE A 80 31.13 -15.80 4.30
N VAL A 81 31.02 -14.57 3.78
CA VAL A 81 30.40 -14.30 2.48
C VAL A 81 31.51 -14.17 1.44
N LEU A 82 31.69 -15.17 0.58
CA LEU A 82 32.85 -15.23 -0.32
C LEU A 82 32.89 -14.08 -1.34
N GLU A 83 31.73 -13.57 -1.76
CA GLU A 83 31.61 -12.44 -2.68
C GLU A 83 32.15 -11.14 -2.07
N HIS A 84 32.22 -11.04 -0.74
CA HIS A 84 32.70 -9.87 -0.02
C HIS A 84 34.23 -9.78 0.02
N ILE A 85 34.94 -10.78 -0.51
CA ILE A 85 36.39 -10.86 -0.43
C ILE A 85 36.97 -10.58 -1.82
N ALA A 86 37.60 -9.41 -2.00
CA ALA A 86 38.27 -9.06 -3.26
C ALA A 86 39.49 -9.95 -3.56
N HIS A 87 40.08 -10.54 -2.51
CA HIS A 87 41.25 -11.41 -2.60
C HIS A 87 40.95 -12.82 -3.12
N VAL A 88 39.68 -13.21 -3.23
CA VAL A 88 39.28 -14.49 -3.84
C VAL A 88 39.34 -14.34 -5.36
N SER A 89 40.20 -15.13 -6.00
CA SER A 89 40.41 -15.09 -7.46
C SER A 89 39.46 -16.03 -8.21
N SER A 90 39.08 -17.15 -7.60
CA SER A 90 38.11 -18.09 -8.19
C SER A 90 37.43 -18.94 -7.14
N ILE A 91 36.18 -19.33 -7.44
CA ILE A 91 35.40 -20.30 -6.67
C ILE A 91 34.91 -21.36 -7.64
N SER A 92 35.12 -22.63 -7.32
CA SER A 92 34.60 -23.76 -8.09
C SER A 92 34.05 -24.84 -7.18
N CYS A 93 32.93 -25.45 -7.57
CA CYS A 93 32.33 -26.55 -6.83
C CYS A 93 32.26 -27.82 -7.68
N SER A 94 32.51 -28.96 -7.02
CA SER A 94 32.39 -30.30 -7.61
C SER A 94 31.75 -31.22 -6.58
N GLY A 95 30.48 -31.60 -6.80
CA GLY A 95 29.69 -32.33 -5.81
C GLY A 95 29.52 -31.52 -4.53
N SER A 96 29.87 -32.12 -3.39
CA SER A 96 29.83 -31.50 -2.05
C SER A 96 31.15 -30.84 -1.64
N THR A 97 32.00 -30.49 -2.61
CA THR A 97 33.30 -29.87 -2.38
C THR A 97 33.36 -28.50 -3.03
N ILE A 98 33.82 -27.50 -2.26
CA ILE A 98 34.12 -26.15 -2.73
C ILE A 98 35.64 -25.94 -2.72
N LYS A 99 36.17 -25.37 -3.80
CA LYS A 99 37.55 -24.88 -3.87
C LYS A 99 37.51 -23.36 -4.02
N VAL A 100 38.23 -22.68 -3.13
CA VAL A 100 38.40 -21.22 -3.11
C VAL A 100 39.88 -20.92 -3.32
N ALA A 101 40.21 -20.23 -4.41
CA ALA A 101 41.57 -19.79 -4.69
C ALA A 101 41.72 -18.30 -4.39
N PHE A 102 42.90 -17.90 -3.92
CA PHE A 102 43.22 -16.54 -3.54
C PHE A 102 44.27 -15.93 -4.49
N GLY A 103 44.07 -14.66 -4.86
CA GLY A 103 45.05 -13.89 -5.61
C GLY A 103 46.18 -13.34 -4.73
N ASP A 104 45.97 -13.29 -3.41
CA ASP A 104 46.92 -12.79 -2.43
C ASP A 104 47.33 -13.88 -1.43
N THR A 105 48.63 -13.98 -1.16
CA THR A 105 49.19 -15.04 -0.31
C THR A 105 48.91 -14.78 1.17
N ASP A 106 48.89 -13.51 1.60
CA ASP A 106 48.61 -13.16 2.98
C ASP A 106 47.12 -13.36 3.31
N ALA A 107 46.23 -13.07 2.36
CA ALA A 107 44.81 -13.39 2.42
C ALA A 107 44.58 -14.91 2.51
N PHE A 108 45.29 -15.70 1.69
CA PHE A 108 45.25 -17.16 1.77
C PHE A 108 45.68 -17.65 3.16
N ARG A 109 46.83 -17.19 3.69
CA ARG A 109 47.31 -17.61 5.02
C ARG A 109 46.33 -17.22 6.13
N THR A 110 45.73 -16.03 6.02
CA THR A 110 44.72 -15.55 6.96
C THR A 110 43.49 -16.46 6.94
N ALA A 111 42.94 -16.72 5.75
CA ALA A 111 41.80 -17.61 5.57
C ALA A 111 42.12 -19.05 5.99
N GLN A 112 43.28 -19.59 5.64
CA GLN A 112 43.70 -20.94 6.01
C GLN A 112 43.67 -21.11 7.53
N LYS A 113 44.24 -20.14 8.27
CA LYS A 113 44.24 -20.17 9.73
C LYS A 113 42.84 -20.03 10.30
N SER A 114 42.10 -18.99 9.92
CA SER A 114 40.80 -18.69 10.53
C SER A 114 39.72 -19.73 10.17
N TRP A 115 39.68 -20.20 8.92
CA TRP A 115 38.64 -21.12 8.45
C TRP A 115 38.86 -22.53 8.99
N THR A 116 40.13 -22.97 9.12
CA THR A 116 40.44 -24.29 9.69
C THR A 116 40.07 -24.38 11.16
N GLU A 117 40.29 -23.31 11.92
CA GLU A 117 39.87 -23.26 13.32
C GLU A 117 38.35 -23.21 13.45
N GLU A 118 37.68 -22.32 12.71
CA GLU A 118 36.23 -22.18 12.82
C GLU A 118 35.46 -23.38 12.26
N ALA A 119 36.01 -24.12 11.30
CA ALA A 119 35.40 -25.35 10.80
C ALA A 119 35.16 -26.39 11.91
N LYS A 120 35.95 -26.37 13.00
CA LYS A 120 35.74 -27.23 14.19
C LYS A 120 34.49 -26.85 14.98
N HIS A 121 34.01 -25.62 14.82
CA HIS A 121 32.85 -25.04 15.51
C HIS A 121 31.62 -24.89 14.59
N GLY A 122 31.72 -25.40 13.35
CA GLY A 122 30.68 -25.29 12.33
C GLY A 122 30.79 -23.96 11.58
N LEU A 123 31.73 -23.88 10.65
CA LEU A 123 31.87 -22.72 9.75
C LEU A 123 30.81 -22.76 8.63
N ILE A 124 30.22 -21.61 8.31
CA ILE A 124 29.37 -21.45 7.13
C ILE A 124 30.09 -20.62 6.06
N LEU A 125 30.07 -21.11 4.82
CA LEU A 125 30.44 -20.34 3.64
C LEU A 125 29.19 -19.98 2.85
N VAL A 126 29.03 -18.71 2.51
CA VAL A 126 27.94 -18.19 1.68
C VAL A 126 28.50 -17.79 0.32
N SER A 127 27.88 -18.28 -0.75
CA SER A 127 28.34 -18.04 -2.12
C SER A 127 27.20 -18.03 -3.13
N TYR A 128 27.26 -17.14 -4.12
CA TYR A 128 26.41 -17.18 -5.31
C TYR A 128 27.04 -17.95 -6.49
N GLN A 129 28.13 -18.69 -6.27
CA GLN A 129 28.80 -19.43 -7.34
C GLN A 129 27.91 -20.57 -7.86
N GLN A 130 27.67 -20.58 -9.18
CA GLN A 130 26.91 -21.65 -9.83
C GLN A 130 27.59 -23.02 -9.61
N GLY A 131 26.79 -24.04 -9.33
CA GLY A 131 27.26 -25.40 -9.06
C GLY A 131 27.65 -25.65 -7.60
N CYS A 132 27.66 -24.62 -6.74
CA CYS A 132 27.77 -24.79 -5.30
C CYS A 132 26.36 -24.95 -4.69
N GLY A 133 25.98 -26.16 -4.26
CA GLY A 133 24.66 -26.44 -3.69
C GLY A 133 23.52 -26.51 -4.71
N ALA A 134 22.27 -26.64 -4.23
CA ALA A 134 21.04 -26.64 -5.03
C ALA A 134 20.69 -25.22 -5.48
N ALA A 135 21.58 -24.62 -6.28
CA ALA A 135 21.44 -23.27 -6.80
C ALA A 135 20.17 -23.14 -7.66
N PHE A 136 19.10 -22.62 -7.05
CA PHE A 136 18.01 -21.99 -7.78
C PHE A 136 18.55 -20.72 -8.43
N PRO A 137 18.06 -20.28 -9.61
CA PRO A 137 18.42 -18.96 -10.12
C PRO A 137 18.10 -17.91 -9.04
N ALA A 138 19.04 -16.99 -8.80
CA ALA A 138 18.92 -15.88 -7.84
C ALA A 138 19.01 -16.22 -6.32
N GLN A 139 19.63 -17.34 -5.92
CA GLN A 139 19.89 -17.63 -4.48
C GLN A 139 21.37 -17.85 -4.17
N ARG A 140 21.81 -17.33 -3.01
CA ARG A 140 23.08 -17.73 -2.40
C ARG A 140 22.95 -19.09 -1.72
N SER A 141 23.98 -19.91 -1.87
CA SER A 141 24.09 -21.20 -1.19
C SER A 141 24.74 -21.03 0.17
N TRP A 142 24.17 -21.67 1.18
CA TRP A 142 24.67 -21.68 2.55
C TRP A 142 25.32 -23.04 2.80
N LEU A 143 26.65 -23.04 2.88
CA LEU A 143 27.46 -24.25 2.87
C LEU A 143 28.01 -24.49 4.29
N SER A 144 27.43 -25.44 5.01
CA SER A 144 27.95 -25.90 6.30
C SER A 144 29.20 -26.73 6.08
N VAL A 145 30.36 -26.16 6.41
CA VAL A 145 31.67 -26.79 6.23
C VAL A 145 31.81 -27.99 7.17
N LYS A 146 32.17 -29.14 6.63
CA LYS A 146 32.42 -30.39 7.39
C LYS A 146 33.90 -30.67 7.58
N SER A 147 34.72 -30.29 6.60
CA SER A 147 36.17 -30.38 6.71
C SER A 147 36.85 -29.36 5.82
N VAL A 148 38.03 -28.92 6.22
CA VAL A 148 38.89 -28.01 5.46
C VAL A 148 40.21 -28.71 5.16
N GLN A 149 40.60 -28.68 3.90
CA GLN A 149 41.92 -29.07 3.42
C GLN A 149 42.54 -27.85 2.72
N SER A 150 43.80 -27.58 3.00
CA SER A 150 44.50 -26.42 2.42
C SER A 150 45.70 -26.89 1.61
N PHE A 151 45.89 -26.28 0.45
CA PHE A 151 46.96 -26.63 -0.48
C PHE A 151 47.86 -25.41 -0.69
N GLY A 152 48.91 -25.32 0.12
CA GLY A 152 49.83 -24.18 0.19
C GLY A 152 50.46 -23.82 -1.17
N ASP A 153 50.81 -24.81 -1.99
CA ASP A 153 51.44 -24.60 -3.30
C ASP A 153 50.52 -23.93 -4.34
N SER A 154 49.23 -23.82 -4.06
CA SER A 154 48.22 -23.30 -4.99
C SER A 154 47.42 -22.11 -4.45
N ASN A 155 47.77 -21.58 -3.27
CA ASN A 155 46.99 -20.54 -2.55
C ASN A 155 45.49 -20.85 -2.59
N ALA A 156 45.11 -22.10 -2.28
CA ALA A 156 43.74 -22.55 -2.38
C ALA A 156 43.31 -23.36 -1.15
N ILE A 157 42.06 -23.14 -0.75
CA ILE A 157 41.37 -23.90 0.29
C ILE A 157 40.31 -24.75 -0.38
N THR A 158 40.28 -26.03 -0.04
CA THR A 158 39.23 -26.98 -0.43
C THR A 158 38.45 -27.39 0.80
N ALA A 159 37.14 -27.28 0.77
CA ALA A 159 36.28 -27.66 1.88
C ALA A 159 35.18 -28.60 1.42
N SER A 160 34.88 -29.62 2.23
CA SER A 160 33.65 -30.40 2.05
C SER A 160 32.51 -29.71 2.79
N PHE A 161 31.30 -29.77 2.24
CA PHE A 161 30.14 -29.11 2.81
C PHE A 161 28.85 -29.94 2.70
N SER A 162 27.89 -29.61 3.56
CA SER A 162 26.47 -29.89 3.31
C SER A 162 25.72 -28.58 3.12
N GLU A 163 24.73 -28.56 2.25
CA GLU A 163 23.86 -27.40 2.12
C GLU A 163 22.96 -27.29 3.36
N MET A 164 22.71 -26.05 3.80
CA MET A 164 21.75 -25.74 4.84
C MET A 164 20.89 -24.55 4.44
N ILE A 165 19.89 -24.24 5.26
CA ILE A 165 19.03 -23.07 5.06
C ILE A 165 19.45 -21.94 6.03
N PRO A 166 19.35 -20.65 5.64
CA PRO A 166 19.76 -19.52 6.47
C PRO A 166 19.17 -19.54 7.88
N GLU A 167 17.93 -20.03 8.01
CA GLU A 167 17.16 -20.11 9.26
C GLU A 167 17.84 -20.94 10.34
N GLU A 168 18.68 -21.91 9.98
CA GLU A 168 19.39 -22.80 10.90
C GLU A 168 20.76 -22.24 11.32
N SER A 169 21.26 -21.22 10.63
CA SER A 169 22.60 -20.67 10.82
C SER A 169 22.64 -19.40 11.67
N ALA A 170 21.49 -18.72 11.83
CA ALA A 170 21.41 -17.41 12.43
C ALA A 170 20.41 -17.34 13.59
N GLY A 171 20.68 -16.49 14.58
CA GLY A 171 19.77 -16.24 15.70
C GLY A 171 18.70 -15.21 15.35
N ASP A 172 19.11 -14.14 14.67
CA ASP A 172 18.25 -13.03 14.27
C ASP A 172 18.43 -12.69 12.78
N MET A 173 17.37 -12.17 12.16
CA MET A 173 17.32 -11.75 10.76
C MET A 173 16.61 -10.40 10.67
N ASP A 174 17.28 -9.42 10.07
CA ASP A 174 16.75 -8.10 9.76
C ASP A 174 16.76 -7.90 8.25
N ILE A 175 15.62 -7.55 7.68
CA ILE A 175 15.44 -7.33 6.25
C ILE A 175 14.99 -5.89 6.06
N GLU A 176 15.78 -5.12 5.32
CA GLU A 176 15.40 -3.79 4.86
C GLU A 176 15.25 -3.85 3.35
N PHE A 177 14.16 -3.29 2.83
CA PHE A 177 13.88 -3.27 1.40
C PHE A 177 13.29 -1.94 0.97
N GLY A 178 13.48 -1.60 -0.29
CA GLY A 178 12.95 -0.39 -0.88
C GLY A 178 13.57 -0.13 -2.24
N HIS A 179 13.44 1.11 -2.70
CA HIS A 179 14.20 1.60 -3.84
C HIS A 179 15.54 2.16 -3.38
N ILE A 180 16.58 1.97 -4.18
CA ILE A 180 17.89 2.58 -3.97
C ILE A 180 18.07 3.68 -5.01
N ALA A 181 18.47 4.89 -4.58
CA ALA A 181 19.02 5.83 -5.53
C ALA A 181 20.45 5.46 -5.89
N LYS A 182 20.78 5.72 -7.15
CA LYS A 182 22.16 5.97 -7.52
C LYS A 182 22.52 7.35 -6.97
N THR A 183 22.93 7.46 -5.72
CA THR A 183 23.46 8.73 -5.20
C THR A 183 24.75 9.06 -5.97
N PRO A 184 24.91 10.27 -6.55
CA PRO A 184 26.22 10.75 -6.95
C PRO A 184 27.06 10.87 -5.69
N LEU A 185 28.23 10.22 -5.69
CA LEU A 185 29.24 10.23 -4.62
C LEU A 185 29.29 11.58 -3.88
N GLN A 186 28.72 11.65 -2.67
CA GLN A 186 29.07 12.72 -1.74
C GLN A 186 30.44 12.40 -1.12
N SER A 187 31.25 13.45 -0.95
CA SER A 187 32.67 13.39 -0.68
C SER A 187 33.03 12.51 0.52
N ARG A 188 34.05 11.67 0.26
CA ARG A 188 34.72 10.66 1.08
C ARG A 188 35.39 11.18 2.37
N ALA A 189 34.67 11.92 3.23
CA ALA A 189 35.26 12.54 4.44
C ALA A 189 34.61 12.16 5.79
N GLU A 190 33.46 11.48 5.84
CA GLU A 190 32.82 11.06 7.11
C GLU A 190 32.55 9.55 7.15
N VAL A 191 33.58 8.71 7.00
CA VAL A 191 33.48 7.29 7.36
C VAL A 191 34.76 6.89 8.10
N ALA A 192 34.84 7.33 9.36
CA ALA A 192 35.77 6.79 10.33
C ALA A 192 35.08 6.84 11.67
N ASN A 193 34.28 5.81 11.98
CA ASN A 193 34.14 5.18 13.30
C ASN A 193 32.82 4.40 13.39
N ASN A 194 32.93 3.08 13.22
CA ASN A 194 32.05 2.01 13.72
C ASN A 194 30.53 2.04 13.42
N SER A 195 30.07 0.84 13.09
CA SER A 195 28.72 0.45 12.63
C SER A 195 28.50 0.72 11.14
N VAL A 196 28.35 -0.37 10.38
CA VAL A 196 27.60 -0.35 9.12
C VAL A 196 26.20 0.12 9.50
N SER A 197 25.98 1.43 9.47
CA SER A 197 24.65 2.02 9.53
C SER A 197 23.87 1.53 8.32
N SER A 198 22.58 1.26 8.53
CA SER A 198 21.59 0.88 7.51
C SER A 198 21.88 1.59 6.16
N PRO A 199 21.89 0.88 5.02
CA PRO A 199 22.12 1.51 3.74
C PRO A 199 21.05 2.57 3.49
N ASP A 200 21.45 3.75 3.03
CA ASP A 200 20.53 4.82 2.64
C ASP A 200 19.67 4.36 1.44
N PHE A 201 18.49 3.79 1.72
CA PHE A 201 17.48 3.51 0.71
C PHE A 201 16.88 4.83 0.25
N ASP A 202 17.18 5.22 -1.00
CA ASP A 202 16.60 6.42 -1.61
C ASP A 202 15.52 6.06 -2.63
N VAL A 203 14.36 6.67 -2.35
CA VAL A 203 12.98 6.40 -2.71
C VAL A 203 12.66 6.87 -4.15
N SER A 204 13.65 6.81 -5.05
CA SER A 204 13.62 7.54 -6.32
C SER A 204 12.73 6.93 -7.42
N LYS A 205 12.16 5.72 -7.24
CA LYS A 205 11.26 5.11 -8.24
C LYS A 205 9.93 4.73 -7.65
N SER A 206 8.89 5.27 -8.25
CA SER A 206 7.51 5.12 -7.81
C SER A 206 6.71 4.19 -8.72
N PHE A 207 5.76 3.45 -8.14
CA PHE A 207 4.74 2.78 -8.93
C PHE A 207 3.60 3.74 -9.24
N ASN A 208 3.12 3.66 -10.48
CA ASN A 208 2.01 4.46 -10.97
C ASN A 208 0.82 3.55 -11.22
N PHE A 209 -0.37 3.99 -10.84
CA PHE A 209 -1.62 3.36 -11.29
C PHE A 209 -2.56 4.43 -11.81
N ILE A 210 -3.39 4.05 -12.78
CA ILE A 210 -4.46 4.89 -13.32
C ILE A 210 -5.65 3.97 -13.52
N TYR A 211 -6.77 4.31 -12.88
CA TYR A 211 -8.04 3.67 -13.12
C TYR A 211 -9.09 4.71 -13.45
N THR A 212 -9.79 4.49 -14.57
CA THR A 212 -10.99 5.22 -14.96
C THR A 212 -11.93 4.20 -15.61
N PRO A 213 -13.14 3.97 -15.06
CA PRO A 213 -14.08 3.02 -15.64
C PRO A 213 -14.57 3.56 -17.00
N ALA A 214 -14.78 2.65 -17.95
CA ALA A 214 -15.28 3.02 -19.27
C ALA A 214 -16.75 3.48 -19.17
N ALA A 215 -17.05 4.68 -19.66
CA ALA A 215 -18.41 5.20 -19.66
C ALA A 215 -19.23 4.58 -20.80
N THR A 216 -20.08 3.60 -20.49
CA THR A 216 -20.84 2.82 -21.48
C THR A 216 -22.26 3.34 -21.70
N ASP A 217 -22.85 3.99 -20.69
CA ASP A 217 -24.28 4.32 -20.67
C ASP A 217 -24.49 5.82 -20.87
N ASP A 218 -25.54 6.18 -21.59
CA ASP A 218 -26.01 7.56 -21.69
C ASP A 218 -26.91 7.88 -20.50
N THR A 219 -26.59 8.96 -19.78
CA THR A 219 -27.41 9.50 -18.70
C THR A 219 -27.80 10.93 -19.01
N VAL A 220 -28.70 11.50 -18.20
CA VAL A 220 -29.07 12.92 -18.29
C VAL A 220 -27.91 13.87 -17.95
N PHE A 221 -26.83 13.34 -17.37
CA PHE A 221 -25.60 14.06 -17.05
C PHE A 221 -24.45 13.76 -18.02
N GLY A 222 -24.74 13.07 -19.12
CA GLY A 222 -23.75 12.62 -20.10
C GLY A 222 -23.38 11.15 -19.94
N LYS A 223 -22.26 10.76 -20.55
CA LYS A 223 -21.76 9.38 -20.51
C LYS A 223 -21.32 9.00 -19.10
N ALA A 224 -21.72 7.82 -18.64
CA ALA A 224 -21.35 7.33 -17.31
C ALA A 224 -21.14 5.81 -17.28
N TYR A 225 -20.40 5.33 -16.28
CA TYR A 225 -20.25 3.90 -16.00
C TYR A 225 -21.40 3.42 -15.10
N PRO A 226 -22.20 2.42 -15.52
CA PRO A 226 -23.29 1.91 -14.70
C PRO A 226 -22.75 1.12 -13.50
N LEU A 227 -23.16 1.53 -12.30
CA LEU A 227 -22.79 0.84 -11.05
C LEU A 227 -23.89 -0.14 -10.64
N ALA A 228 -25.14 0.31 -10.62
CA ALA A 228 -26.29 -0.49 -10.26
C ALA A 228 -27.56 0.06 -10.90
N GLN A 229 -28.56 -0.81 -11.11
CA GLN A 229 -29.90 -0.43 -11.54
C GLN A 229 -30.93 -1.23 -10.74
N VAL A 230 -32.01 -0.57 -10.33
CA VAL A 230 -33.11 -1.18 -9.58
C VAL A 230 -34.44 -0.76 -10.21
N GLY A 231 -35.31 -1.73 -10.47
CA GLY A 231 -36.61 -1.52 -11.10
C GLY A 231 -36.68 -2.05 -12.53
N THR A 232 -37.79 -1.76 -13.23
CA THR A 232 -38.03 -2.21 -14.61
C THR A 232 -38.75 -1.13 -15.41
N GLY A 233 -38.43 -1.03 -16.71
CA GLY A 233 -39.06 -0.11 -17.65
C GLY A 233 -38.93 1.36 -17.23
N ALA A 234 -40.05 2.08 -17.24
CA ALA A 234 -40.13 3.50 -16.89
C ALA A 234 -39.85 3.80 -15.40
N ASN A 235 -39.81 2.76 -14.55
CA ASN A 235 -39.61 2.86 -13.10
C ASN A 235 -38.21 2.39 -12.66
N THR A 236 -37.23 2.49 -13.55
CA THR A 236 -35.83 2.16 -13.23
C THR A 236 -35.16 3.33 -12.50
N LEU A 237 -34.46 3.02 -11.43
CA LEU A 237 -33.50 3.88 -10.75
C LEU A 237 -32.09 3.38 -11.05
N GLY A 238 -31.29 4.20 -11.72
CA GLY A 238 -29.89 3.91 -11.99
C GLY A 238 -28.95 4.70 -11.09
N LEU A 239 -27.90 4.03 -10.64
CA LEU A 239 -26.72 4.62 -10.04
C LEU A 239 -25.57 4.50 -11.04
N TYR A 240 -24.92 5.64 -11.28
CA TYR A 240 -23.85 5.77 -12.25
C TYR A 240 -22.64 6.46 -11.63
N CYS A 241 -21.49 6.12 -12.18
CA CYS A 241 -20.24 6.82 -11.97
C CYS A 241 -19.98 7.72 -13.19
N VAL A 242 -20.16 9.03 -13.04
CA VAL A 242 -19.97 10.00 -14.13
C VAL A 242 -18.48 10.33 -14.28
N SER A 243 -17.81 10.55 -13.16
CA SER A 243 -16.36 10.73 -13.10
C SER A 243 -15.84 10.10 -11.82
N CYS A 244 -15.49 8.82 -11.91
CA CYS A 244 -14.73 8.16 -10.85
C CYS A 244 -13.45 7.59 -11.40
N GLY A 245 -12.47 7.50 -10.51
CA GLY A 245 -11.17 7.00 -10.87
C GLY A 245 -10.17 7.37 -9.81
N ALA A 246 -9.02 6.74 -9.87
CA ALA A 246 -7.92 7.08 -9.01
C ALA A 246 -6.63 6.92 -9.82
N ASN A 247 -5.72 7.85 -9.61
CA ASN A 247 -4.36 7.71 -10.05
C ASN A 247 -3.42 8.17 -8.95
N GLY A 248 -2.30 7.48 -8.82
CA GLY A 248 -1.34 7.80 -7.79
C GLY A 248 0.03 7.33 -8.19
N GLN A 249 0.99 7.95 -7.53
CA GLN A 249 2.40 7.67 -7.66
C GLN A 249 2.95 7.47 -6.27
N PHE A 250 3.45 6.28 -5.97
CA PHE A 250 3.85 5.92 -4.61
C PHE A 250 5.17 5.17 -4.61
N THR A 251 5.82 5.24 -3.46
CA THR A 251 7.10 4.61 -3.21
C THR A 251 7.03 3.96 -1.85
N VAL A 252 7.58 2.75 -1.76
CA VAL A 252 7.46 1.92 -0.57
C VAL A 252 8.82 1.39 -0.17
N SER A 253 9.10 1.49 1.12
CA SER A 253 10.18 0.79 1.80
C SER A 253 9.63 0.06 3.01
N GLY A 254 10.41 -0.87 3.55
CA GLY A 254 10.02 -1.58 4.76
C GLY A 254 11.16 -2.25 5.48
N HIS A 255 10.90 -2.58 6.75
CA HIS A 255 11.83 -3.22 7.66
C HIS A 255 11.12 -4.39 8.35
N VAL A 256 11.63 -5.61 8.14
CA VAL A 256 11.15 -6.82 8.80
C VAL A 256 12.26 -7.41 9.66
N SER A 257 12.01 -7.54 10.97
CA SER A 257 12.93 -8.22 11.89
C SER A 257 12.29 -9.48 12.45
N ALA A 258 13.08 -10.55 12.56
CA ALA A 258 12.65 -11.80 13.14
C ALA A 258 13.78 -12.48 13.93
N LYS A 259 13.41 -13.08 15.06
CA LYS A 259 14.21 -14.14 15.69
C LYS A 259 13.96 -15.44 14.96
N LEU A 260 15.02 -16.17 14.64
CA LEU A 260 14.94 -17.46 13.98
C LEU A 260 14.83 -18.60 14.99
N LEU A 261 15.40 -18.43 16.20
CA LEU A 261 15.45 -19.44 17.26
C LEU A 261 15.22 -18.83 18.67
N PRO A 262 14.06 -19.06 19.32
CA PRO A 262 12.84 -19.63 18.74
C PRO A 262 12.24 -18.67 17.70
N PRO A 263 11.53 -19.19 16.68
CA PRO A 263 10.99 -18.36 15.62
C PRO A 263 9.97 -17.34 16.15
N LYS A 264 10.25 -16.05 15.96
CA LYS A 264 9.32 -14.95 16.29
C LYS A 264 9.58 -13.72 15.43
N ILE A 265 8.55 -13.21 14.76
CA ILE A 265 8.60 -11.89 14.13
C ILE A 265 8.59 -10.80 15.22
N THR A 266 9.51 -9.85 15.14
CA THR A 266 9.72 -8.80 16.15
C THR A 266 9.51 -7.40 15.62
N LYS A 267 9.49 -7.22 14.30
CA LYS A 267 9.19 -5.95 13.64
C LYS A 267 8.62 -6.19 12.26
N ILE A 268 7.61 -5.42 11.89
CA ILE A 268 7.13 -5.26 10.52
C ILE A 268 6.77 -3.79 10.35
N GLU A 269 7.67 -3.03 9.75
CA GLU A 269 7.49 -1.62 9.46
C GLU A 269 7.37 -1.41 7.94
N LEU A 270 6.43 -0.55 7.53
CA LEU A 270 6.26 -0.12 6.16
C LEU A 270 6.22 1.42 6.13
N ASP A 271 6.99 2.00 5.21
CA ASP A 271 6.99 3.41 4.92
C ASP A 271 6.46 3.65 3.50
N LEU A 272 5.62 4.65 3.36
CA LEU A 272 4.97 5.05 2.12
C LEU A 272 5.17 6.55 1.91
N ASP A 273 5.66 6.92 0.74
CA ASP A 273 5.71 8.29 0.25
C ASP A 273 5.06 8.37 -1.13
N GLY A 274 4.25 9.40 -1.40
CA GLY A 274 3.71 9.56 -2.74
C GLY A 274 2.70 10.67 -2.93
N SER A 275 1.89 10.51 -3.97
CA SER A 275 0.77 11.38 -4.32
C SER A 275 -0.41 10.55 -4.78
N LEU A 276 -1.62 11.07 -4.53
CA LEU A 276 -2.87 10.43 -4.93
C LEU A 276 -3.80 11.50 -5.50
N LYS A 277 -4.54 11.16 -6.55
CA LYS A 277 -5.76 11.86 -6.90
C LYS A 277 -6.86 10.84 -7.10
N ALA A 278 -8.04 11.20 -6.65
CA ALA A 278 -9.24 10.41 -6.81
C ALA A 278 -10.38 11.30 -7.27
N SER A 279 -11.25 10.78 -8.13
CA SER A 279 -12.53 11.41 -8.43
C SER A 279 -13.63 10.48 -7.94
N LEU A 280 -14.63 11.04 -7.28
CA LEU A 280 -15.84 10.34 -6.89
C LEU A 280 -17.03 11.23 -7.23
N VAL A 281 -17.49 11.12 -8.48
CA VAL A 281 -18.67 11.81 -8.98
C VAL A 281 -19.72 10.79 -9.36
N LEU A 282 -20.76 10.73 -8.55
CA LEU A 282 -21.86 9.77 -8.64
C LEU A 282 -23.11 10.49 -9.14
N ALA A 283 -23.86 9.80 -9.99
CA ALA A 283 -25.17 10.28 -10.43
C ALA A 283 -26.25 9.24 -10.15
N MET A 284 -27.40 9.74 -9.73
CA MET A 284 -28.65 8.99 -9.67
C MET A 284 -29.61 9.56 -10.69
N ALA A 285 -30.32 8.69 -11.41
CA ALA A 285 -31.40 9.11 -12.29
C ALA A 285 -32.51 8.04 -12.30
N GLY A 286 -33.77 8.46 -12.19
CA GLY A 286 -34.89 7.53 -12.27
C GLY A 286 -36.21 8.05 -11.70
N ALA A 287 -37.18 7.15 -11.59
CA ALA A 287 -38.53 7.42 -11.07
C ALA A 287 -38.93 6.49 -9.90
N ALA A 288 -38.05 5.61 -9.45
CA ALA A 288 -38.34 4.61 -8.41
C ALA A 288 -38.04 5.15 -7.00
N THR A 289 -38.96 4.98 -6.05
CA THR A 289 -38.81 5.37 -4.64
C THR A 289 -38.30 4.19 -3.80
N LYS A 290 -36.98 3.93 -3.81
CA LYS A 290 -36.37 2.87 -3.01
C LYS A 290 -35.00 3.27 -2.47
N SER A 291 -34.65 2.69 -1.33
CA SER A 291 -33.29 2.71 -0.82
C SER A 291 -32.62 1.36 -0.99
N PHE A 292 -31.35 1.36 -1.40
CA PHE A 292 -30.55 0.15 -1.46
C PHE A 292 -29.07 0.49 -1.21
N PRO A 293 -28.34 -0.34 -0.45
CA PRO A 293 -26.90 -0.25 -0.39
C PRO A 293 -26.27 -0.86 -1.64
N PHE A 294 -25.15 -0.29 -2.07
CA PHE A 294 -24.31 -0.78 -3.15
C PHE A 294 -22.86 -0.86 -2.66
N SER A 295 -22.16 -1.92 -3.05
CA SER A 295 -20.71 -2.03 -2.90
C SER A 295 -20.15 -2.94 -3.99
N LYS A 296 -19.10 -2.49 -4.68
CA LYS A 296 -18.46 -3.24 -5.77
C LYS A 296 -16.97 -2.91 -5.85
N ARG A 297 -16.14 -3.94 -5.96
CA ARG A 297 -14.75 -3.78 -6.41
C ARG A 297 -14.73 -3.40 -7.88
N VAL A 298 -14.22 -2.23 -8.18
CA VAL A 298 -14.16 -1.70 -9.56
C VAL A 298 -12.76 -1.82 -10.16
N PHE A 299 -11.74 -1.88 -9.30
CA PHE A 299 -10.35 -2.01 -9.72
C PHE A 299 -9.55 -2.90 -8.77
N SER A 300 -8.66 -3.70 -9.34
CA SER A 300 -7.65 -4.46 -8.62
C SER A 300 -6.45 -4.64 -9.55
N GLN A 301 -5.30 -4.09 -9.17
CA GLN A 301 -4.06 -4.22 -9.91
C GLN A 301 -2.98 -4.71 -8.96
N SER A 302 -2.41 -5.88 -9.27
CA SER A 302 -1.16 -6.29 -8.65
C SER A 302 -0.06 -5.38 -9.18
N LEU A 303 0.72 -4.82 -8.25
CA LEU A 303 1.90 -4.05 -8.57
C LEU A 303 3.10 -4.99 -8.68
N SER A 304 4.26 -4.43 -8.98
CA SER A 304 5.48 -5.23 -9.10
C SER A 304 5.86 -5.84 -7.76
N SER A 305 5.65 -7.15 -7.63
CA SER A 305 6.13 -7.92 -6.48
C SER A 305 7.64 -8.12 -6.59
N PHE A 306 8.28 -8.28 -5.44
CA PHE A 306 9.66 -8.76 -5.38
C PHE A 306 9.77 -9.94 -4.44
N SER A 307 10.77 -10.78 -4.65
CA SER A 307 11.11 -11.85 -3.72
C SER A 307 12.60 -12.09 -3.63
N ILE A 308 13.05 -12.47 -2.44
CA ILE A 308 14.29 -13.19 -2.24
C ILE A 308 13.86 -14.62 -1.95
N PRO A 309 14.08 -15.56 -2.89
CA PRO A 309 13.47 -16.87 -2.78
C PRO A 309 13.85 -17.53 -1.45
N LYS A 310 12.92 -18.31 -0.87
CA LYS A 310 13.00 -18.90 0.49
C LYS A 310 13.04 -17.91 1.67
N ILE A 311 13.37 -16.63 1.47
CA ILE A 311 13.56 -15.68 2.59
C ILE A 311 12.36 -14.76 2.76
N ILE A 312 12.02 -13.98 1.74
CA ILE A 312 10.92 -13.00 1.81
C ILE A 312 10.28 -12.81 0.44
N SER A 313 8.97 -12.65 0.40
CA SER A 313 8.22 -12.18 -0.76
C SER A 313 7.30 -11.03 -0.34
N VAL A 314 7.29 -9.96 -1.11
CA VAL A 314 6.40 -8.82 -0.89
C VAL A 314 5.62 -8.56 -2.18
N GLY A 315 4.30 -8.65 -2.07
CA GLY A 315 3.34 -8.44 -3.14
C GLY A 315 2.50 -7.19 -2.89
N PRO A 316 2.87 -6.02 -3.44
CA PRO A 316 2.03 -4.84 -3.40
C PRO A 316 0.86 -4.98 -4.39
N SER A 317 -0.29 -4.43 -4.03
CA SER A 317 -1.46 -4.33 -4.90
C SER A 317 -2.25 -3.07 -4.60
N VAL A 318 -2.92 -2.53 -5.61
CA VAL A 318 -3.86 -1.42 -5.46
C VAL A 318 -5.25 -1.90 -5.77
N THR A 319 -6.20 -1.56 -4.92
CA THR A 319 -7.62 -1.87 -5.10
C THR A 319 -8.46 -0.60 -5.03
N MET A 320 -9.56 -0.56 -5.76
CA MET A 320 -10.58 0.47 -5.60
C MET A 320 -11.95 -0.20 -5.50
N ASP A 321 -12.63 0.05 -4.39
CA ASP A 321 -14.01 -0.37 -4.20
C ASP A 321 -14.90 0.88 -4.16
N LEU A 322 -16.01 0.86 -4.87
CA LEU A 322 -17.03 1.91 -4.81
C LEU A 322 -18.21 1.41 -4.00
N GLY A 323 -18.69 2.22 -3.07
CA GLY A 323 -19.90 1.94 -2.32
C GLY A 323 -20.78 3.17 -2.18
N ALA A 324 -22.09 2.93 -2.06
CA ALA A 324 -23.05 3.99 -1.87
C ALA A 324 -24.31 3.49 -1.15
N THR A 325 -24.93 4.36 -0.37
CA THR A 325 -26.31 4.18 0.09
C THR A 325 -27.14 5.29 -0.53
N LEU A 326 -28.24 4.92 -1.16
CA LEU A 326 -29.05 5.84 -1.95
C LEU A 326 -30.49 5.77 -1.50
N ALA A 327 -31.21 6.89 -1.62
CA ALA A 327 -32.65 6.95 -1.50
C ALA A 327 -33.17 8.02 -2.49
N LEU A 328 -34.07 7.65 -3.39
CA LEU A 328 -34.75 8.61 -4.26
C LEU A 328 -36.20 8.74 -3.79
N HIS A 329 -36.68 9.97 -3.66
CA HIS A 329 -38.02 10.30 -3.17
C HIS A 329 -38.93 10.88 -4.25
N ALA A 330 -38.36 11.36 -5.36
CA ALA A 330 -39.10 11.93 -6.48
C ALA A 330 -38.38 11.69 -7.82
N LYS A 331 -39.14 11.74 -8.92
CA LYS A 331 -38.59 11.53 -10.27
C LYS A 331 -37.62 12.67 -10.63
N GLY A 332 -36.43 12.31 -11.07
CA GLY A 332 -35.42 13.28 -11.48
C GLY A 332 -34.04 12.66 -11.50
N GLY A 333 -33.03 13.52 -11.54
CA GLY A 333 -31.65 13.11 -11.38
C GLY A 333 -30.85 14.11 -10.57
N ILE A 334 -29.85 13.60 -9.86
CA ILE A 334 -28.83 14.39 -9.17
C ILE A 334 -27.47 13.76 -9.49
N GLU A 335 -26.51 14.62 -9.80
CA GLU A 335 -25.09 14.30 -9.85
C GLU A 335 -24.40 15.06 -8.73
N TYR A 336 -23.66 14.35 -7.91
CA TYR A 336 -22.85 14.96 -6.88
C TYR A 336 -21.53 14.22 -6.73
N GLY A 337 -20.49 14.99 -6.45
CA GLY A 337 -19.18 14.42 -6.24
C GLY A 337 -18.12 15.41 -5.87
N TRP A 338 -16.91 14.87 -5.80
CA TRP A 338 -15.74 15.65 -5.49
C TRP A 338 -14.50 15.06 -6.18
N THR A 339 -13.58 15.94 -6.53
CA THR A 339 -12.26 15.59 -7.01
C THR A 339 -11.27 15.80 -5.87
N PHE A 340 -10.63 14.73 -5.40
CA PHE A 340 -9.69 14.74 -4.29
C PHE A 340 -8.27 14.69 -4.82
N GLY A 341 -7.40 15.55 -4.30
CA GLY A 341 -5.97 15.56 -4.63
C GLY A 341 -5.11 15.66 -3.38
N TRP A 342 -4.21 14.70 -3.21
CA TRP A 342 -3.18 14.66 -2.19
C TRP A 342 -1.81 14.75 -2.87
N PRO A 343 -1.23 15.96 -3.01
CA PRO A 343 0.00 16.17 -3.77
C PRO A 343 1.22 15.48 -3.14
N VAL A 344 1.28 15.42 -1.82
CA VAL A 344 2.35 14.78 -1.05
C VAL A 344 1.71 14.11 0.15
N VAL A 345 1.89 12.80 0.28
CA VAL A 345 1.48 12.01 1.44
C VAL A 345 2.65 11.20 1.96
N LYS A 346 2.70 11.04 3.28
CA LYS A 346 3.64 10.15 3.95
C LYS A 346 2.91 9.33 4.99
N ALA A 347 3.09 8.01 4.99
CA ALA A 347 2.57 7.13 6.03
C ALA A 347 3.66 6.17 6.50
N GLN A 348 3.74 5.96 7.80
CA GLN A 348 4.60 4.96 8.43
C GLN A 348 3.72 4.04 9.27
N LEU A 349 3.88 2.73 9.09
CA LEU A 349 3.06 1.72 9.74
C LEU A 349 3.95 0.73 10.49
N ASP A 350 3.76 0.60 11.80
CA ASP A 350 4.28 -0.51 12.61
C ASP A 350 3.14 -1.51 12.80
N LEU A 351 3.21 -2.60 12.04
CA LEU A 351 2.13 -3.56 11.90
C LEU A 351 2.10 -4.57 13.04
N LEU A 352 3.21 -4.76 13.75
CA LEU A 352 3.26 -5.66 14.89
C LEU A 352 2.63 -5.00 16.12
N ASN A 353 2.93 -3.72 16.34
CA ASN A 353 2.38 -2.95 17.46
C ASN A 353 1.09 -2.20 17.11
N PHE A 354 0.67 -2.26 15.84
CA PHE A 354 -0.49 -1.57 15.32
C PHE A 354 -0.45 -0.06 15.63
N LYS A 355 0.66 0.56 15.27
CA LYS A 355 0.86 2.01 15.36
C LYS A 355 1.05 2.59 13.96
N ALA A 356 0.61 3.82 13.77
CA ALA A 356 0.74 4.52 12.52
C ALA A 356 1.08 6.00 12.74
N GLY A 357 1.92 6.54 11.86
CA GLY A 357 2.17 7.96 11.70
C GLY A 357 1.80 8.40 10.28
N SER A 358 1.28 9.60 10.10
CA SER A 358 0.99 10.11 8.76
C SER A 358 1.08 11.62 8.64
N SER A 359 1.28 12.11 7.42
CA SER A 359 1.20 13.53 7.06
C SER A 359 0.71 13.70 5.62
N GLY A 360 0.15 14.87 5.29
CA GLY A 360 -0.26 15.20 3.92
C GLY A 360 -1.61 14.64 3.47
N PHE A 361 -2.32 13.88 4.31
CA PHE A 361 -3.62 13.27 3.99
C PHE A 361 -4.83 14.23 4.05
N THR A 362 -4.58 15.53 3.92
CA THR A 362 -5.63 16.54 3.73
C THR A 362 -5.81 16.77 2.22
N PRO A 363 -6.93 16.34 1.62
CA PRO A 363 -7.15 16.52 0.20
C PRO A 363 -7.43 17.98 -0.17
N THR A 364 -7.05 18.33 -1.39
CA THR A 364 -7.52 19.50 -2.13
C THR A 364 -8.58 19.08 -3.14
N GLY A 365 -9.38 20.03 -3.63
CA GLY A 365 -10.42 19.67 -4.59
C GLY A 365 -11.53 20.68 -4.78
N ALA A 366 -12.46 20.32 -5.67
CA ALA A 366 -13.69 21.07 -5.91
C ALA A 366 -14.90 20.13 -5.96
N PRO A 367 -16.08 20.60 -5.48
CA PRO A 367 -17.33 19.87 -5.62
C PRO A 367 -17.81 19.87 -7.07
N VAL A 368 -18.55 18.84 -7.42
CA VAL A 368 -19.39 18.77 -8.61
C VAL A 368 -20.83 18.60 -8.13
N PHE A 369 -21.75 19.45 -8.62
CA PHE A 369 -23.17 19.31 -8.33
C PHE A 369 -24.01 19.74 -9.54
N ASN A 370 -24.80 18.81 -10.07
CA ASN A 370 -25.77 19.05 -11.12
C ASN A 370 -27.10 18.37 -10.76
N TYR A 371 -28.22 18.91 -11.23
CA TYR A 371 -29.54 18.35 -10.94
C TYR A 371 -30.49 18.52 -12.13
N GLN A 372 -31.48 17.65 -12.21
CA GLN A 372 -32.53 17.72 -13.23
C GLN A 372 -33.88 17.27 -12.67
N GLY A 373 -34.93 18.05 -12.95
CA GLY A 373 -36.31 17.78 -12.51
C GLY A 373 -36.54 18.07 -11.03
N ASP A 374 -37.66 17.54 -10.51
CA ASP A 374 -38.07 17.68 -9.11
C ASP A 374 -37.38 16.63 -8.23
N ALA A 375 -36.06 16.53 -8.33
CA ALA A 375 -35.29 15.50 -7.66
C ALA A 375 -35.24 15.74 -6.14
N ALA A 376 -35.80 14.83 -5.35
CA ALA A 376 -35.57 14.73 -3.92
C ALA A 376 -34.84 13.41 -3.65
N ALA A 377 -33.65 13.44 -3.07
CA ALA A 377 -32.81 12.27 -2.93
C ALA A 377 -31.80 12.39 -1.77
N GLU A 378 -31.34 11.24 -1.28
CA GLU A 378 -30.19 11.10 -0.40
C GLU A 378 -29.18 10.19 -1.09
N LEU A 379 -27.90 10.57 -1.07
CA LEU A 379 -26.79 9.80 -1.62
C LEU A 379 -25.58 9.94 -0.71
N ASN A 380 -25.15 8.81 -0.19
CA ASN A 380 -23.98 8.68 0.68
C ASN A 380 -23.00 7.76 -0.04
N GLY A 381 -22.07 8.35 -0.80
CA GLY A 381 -21.09 7.63 -1.62
C GLY A 381 -19.72 7.60 -0.97
N TYR A 382 -18.95 6.55 -1.23
CA TYR A 382 -17.55 6.46 -0.86
C TYR A 382 -16.76 5.65 -1.90
N ALA A 383 -15.46 5.91 -1.96
CA ALA A 383 -14.48 5.02 -2.58
C ALA A 383 -13.53 4.49 -1.51
N LEU A 384 -13.05 3.26 -1.65
CA LEU A 384 -12.03 2.67 -0.79
C LEU A 384 -10.84 2.35 -1.67
N ILE A 385 -9.84 3.24 -1.61
CA ILE A 385 -8.61 3.14 -2.37
C ILE A 385 -7.60 2.48 -1.44
N GLY A 386 -7.32 1.22 -1.69
CA GLY A 386 -6.44 0.41 -0.85
C GLY A 386 -5.10 0.18 -1.51
N LEU A 387 -4.02 0.51 -0.82
CA LEU A 387 -2.68 0.03 -1.13
C LEU A 387 -2.36 -1.11 -0.16
N ARG A 388 -2.31 -2.33 -0.68
CA ARG A 388 -2.15 -3.55 0.13
C ARG A 388 -0.82 -4.23 -0.14
N PHE A 389 -0.25 -4.83 0.91
CA PHE A 389 1.01 -5.58 0.89
C PHE A 389 0.79 -6.95 1.48
N GLY A 390 0.95 -7.97 0.65
CA GLY A 390 1.14 -9.34 1.12
C GLY A 390 2.62 -9.57 1.40
N ILE A 391 2.97 -9.91 2.64
CA ILE A 391 4.33 -10.23 3.07
C ILE A 391 4.36 -11.71 3.48
N ASP A 392 5.22 -12.48 2.84
CA ASP A 392 5.53 -13.86 3.19
C ASP A 392 6.99 -13.95 3.59
N VAL A 393 7.27 -14.45 4.79
CA VAL A 393 8.62 -14.61 5.32
C VAL A 393 8.86 -16.10 5.61
N LEU A 394 9.98 -16.61 5.10
CA LEU A 394 10.42 -18.01 5.21
C LEU A 394 9.36 -19.03 4.72
N LYS A 395 8.77 -18.78 3.54
CA LYS A 395 7.80 -19.68 2.87
C LYS A 395 6.56 -19.96 3.73
N GLY A 396 5.93 -18.89 4.21
CA GLY A 396 4.68 -18.94 4.96
C GLY A 396 4.86 -19.22 6.45
N LYS A 397 6.10 -19.27 6.95
CA LYS A 397 6.34 -19.35 8.40
C LYS A 397 5.75 -18.15 9.13
N TRP A 398 5.84 -16.99 8.49
CA TRP A 398 5.06 -15.80 8.85
C TRP A 398 4.43 -15.20 7.61
N THR A 399 3.15 -14.84 7.73
CA THR A 399 2.43 -14.07 6.72
C THR A 399 1.81 -12.84 7.35
N ALA A 400 1.86 -11.74 6.62
CA ALA A 400 1.11 -10.54 6.92
C ALA A 400 0.41 -10.05 5.65
N ASP A 401 -0.80 -9.55 5.80
CA ASP A 401 -1.51 -8.80 4.75
C ASP A 401 -1.93 -7.48 5.36
N VAL A 402 -1.44 -6.37 4.82
CA VAL A 402 -1.74 -5.04 5.35
C VAL A 402 -2.17 -4.12 4.24
N GLY A 403 -3.29 -3.43 4.44
CA GLY A 403 -3.78 -2.35 3.60
C GLY A 403 -3.70 -1.00 4.29
N LEU A 404 -3.12 -0.01 3.62
CA LEU A 404 -3.42 1.39 3.89
C LEU A 404 -4.62 1.78 3.01
N ILE A 405 -5.72 2.17 3.63
CA ILE A 405 -6.98 2.45 2.95
C ILE A 405 -7.32 3.93 3.10
N ASP A 406 -7.43 4.60 1.97
CA ASP A 406 -7.97 5.95 1.86
C ASP A 406 -9.44 5.87 1.45
N LYS A 407 -10.30 6.53 2.23
CA LYS A 407 -11.76 6.50 2.09
C LYS A 407 -12.30 7.92 1.88
N PRO A 408 -12.24 8.44 0.65
CA PRO A 408 -12.98 9.65 0.31
C PRO A 408 -14.47 9.32 0.26
N SER A 409 -15.27 10.21 0.83
CA SER A 409 -16.72 10.09 0.88
C SER A 409 -17.40 11.41 0.56
N VAL A 410 -18.58 11.27 -0.02
CA VAL A 410 -19.47 12.35 -0.41
C VAL A 410 -20.84 12.06 0.17
N ASP A 411 -21.46 13.07 0.77
CA ASP A 411 -22.77 13.00 1.39
C ASP A 411 -23.63 14.10 0.79
N ILE A 412 -24.81 13.75 0.28
CA ILE A 412 -25.76 14.73 -0.21
C ILE A 412 -27.19 14.35 0.18
N GLY A 413 -27.92 15.33 0.69
CA GLY A 413 -29.36 15.27 0.90
C GLY A 413 -30.02 16.41 0.12
N ALA A 414 -31.04 16.10 -0.66
CA ALA A 414 -31.76 17.05 -1.48
C ALA A 414 -33.27 16.86 -1.30
N THR A 415 -33.98 17.97 -1.10
CA THR A 415 -35.43 18.00 -0.89
C THR A 415 -36.06 19.06 -1.77
N VAL A 416 -37.26 18.80 -2.25
CA VAL A 416 -38.06 19.79 -2.99
C VAL A 416 -39.13 20.33 -2.05
N GLN A 417 -39.15 21.65 -1.88
CA GLN A 417 -40.18 22.36 -1.12
C GLN A 417 -41.09 23.09 -2.11
N ILE A 418 -42.39 22.80 -2.08
CA ILE A 418 -43.40 23.48 -2.90
C ILE A 418 -44.47 24.04 -1.97
N HIS A 419 -44.72 25.34 -2.07
CA HIS A 419 -45.74 26.01 -1.27
C HIS A 419 -47.00 26.28 -2.10
N SER A 420 -48.17 25.91 -1.58
CA SER A 420 -49.45 26.27 -2.20
C SER A 420 -49.74 27.77 -2.06
N PRO A 421 -50.56 28.37 -2.96
CA PRO A 421 -50.94 29.78 -2.86
C PRO A 421 -51.55 30.16 -1.49
N ALA A 422 -52.27 29.24 -0.85
CA ALA A 422 -52.81 29.44 0.50
C ALA A 422 -51.71 29.50 1.57
N GLN A 423 -50.67 28.67 1.47
CA GLN A 423 -49.51 28.73 2.37
C GLN A 423 -48.70 30.01 2.18
N ILE A 424 -48.52 30.46 0.93
CA ILE A 424 -47.83 31.71 0.62
C ILE A 424 -48.62 32.91 1.17
N SER A 425 -49.94 32.93 0.97
CA SER A 425 -50.81 34.03 1.42
C SER A 425 -50.88 34.16 2.95
N ALA A 426 -50.62 33.07 3.68
CA ALA A 426 -50.61 33.04 5.14
C ALA A 426 -49.29 33.57 5.77
N LEU A 427 -48.24 33.75 4.96
CA LEU A 427 -46.97 34.30 5.43
C LEU A 427 -47.00 35.84 5.40
N PRO A 428 -46.25 36.54 6.26
CA PRO A 428 -46.13 38.01 6.22
C PRO A 428 -45.54 38.55 4.90
N GLU A 429 -45.94 39.76 4.49
CA GLU A 429 -45.34 40.49 3.35
C GLU A 429 -43.82 40.56 3.51
N GLY A 430 -43.08 40.32 2.42
CA GLY A 430 -41.62 40.34 2.44
C GLY A 430 -40.96 39.08 3.00
N SER A 431 -41.73 38.06 3.43
CA SER A 431 -41.15 36.79 3.85
C SER A 431 -40.42 36.12 2.69
N VAL A 432 -39.20 35.63 2.91
CA VAL A 432 -38.46 34.84 1.92
C VAL A 432 -38.69 33.36 2.22
N LEU A 433 -39.19 32.62 1.25
CA LEU A 433 -39.38 31.17 1.35
C LEU A 433 -38.67 30.45 0.20
N ASN A 434 -38.29 29.21 0.47
CA ASN A 434 -37.71 28.32 -0.54
C ASN A 434 -38.85 27.66 -1.32
N ASP A 435 -38.88 27.85 -2.63
CA ASP A 435 -39.89 27.26 -3.51
C ASP A 435 -39.22 26.52 -4.66
N GLY A 436 -38.64 25.38 -4.32
CA GLY A 436 -37.84 24.56 -5.21
C GLY A 436 -36.87 23.64 -4.47
N LEU A 437 -35.75 23.32 -5.13
CA LEU A 437 -34.75 22.38 -4.62
C LEU A 437 -33.87 23.02 -3.54
N CYS A 438 -33.82 22.38 -2.37
CA CYS A 438 -32.86 22.63 -1.30
C CYS A 438 -31.96 21.41 -1.12
N TYR A 439 -30.66 21.62 -1.02
CA TYR A 439 -29.72 20.54 -0.78
C TYR A 439 -28.71 20.87 0.31
N SER A 440 -28.28 19.85 1.04
CA SER A 440 -27.11 19.83 1.90
C SER A 440 -26.09 18.87 1.32
N ALA A 441 -24.83 19.28 1.24
CA ALA A 441 -23.75 18.47 0.73
C ALA A 441 -22.54 18.53 1.67
N GLY A 442 -21.86 17.41 1.84
CA GLY A 442 -20.65 17.28 2.62
C GLY A 442 -19.66 16.37 1.91
N VAL A 443 -18.40 16.50 2.28
CA VAL A 443 -17.33 15.59 1.89
C VAL A 443 -16.45 15.29 3.08
N ALA A 444 -15.90 14.10 3.13
CA ALA A 444 -14.95 13.69 4.16
C ALA A 444 -13.93 12.71 3.58
N ASN A 445 -12.82 12.54 4.28
CA ASN A 445 -11.83 11.52 3.99
C ASN A 445 -11.38 10.84 5.28
N ASP A 446 -11.44 9.52 5.32
CA ASP A 446 -10.85 8.72 6.39
C ASP A 446 -9.64 7.96 5.84
N LEU A 447 -8.51 8.04 6.54
CA LEU A 447 -7.35 7.19 6.31
C LEU A 447 -7.24 6.22 7.48
N TYR A 448 -7.17 4.92 7.16
CA TYR A 448 -6.95 3.89 8.15
C TYR A 448 -6.04 2.80 7.60
N ALA A 449 -5.34 2.10 8.50
CA ALA A 449 -4.65 0.86 8.16
C ALA A 449 -5.45 -0.32 8.69
N GLU A 450 -5.57 -1.37 7.90
CA GLU A 450 -6.12 -2.64 8.33
C GLU A 450 -5.19 -3.76 7.91
N GLY A 451 -5.21 -4.87 8.63
CA GLY A 451 -4.40 -5.99 8.23
C GLY A 451 -4.50 -7.19 9.15
N THR A 452 -3.86 -8.25 8.68
CA THR A 452 -3.70 -9.50 9.39
C THR A 452 -2.21 -9.78 9.58
N VAL A 453 -1.82 -10.16 10.79
CA VAL A 453 -0.47 -10.66 11.09
C VAL A 453 -0.66 -12.03 11.72
N GLY A 454 -0.29 -13.09 10.99
CA GLY A 454 -0.69 -14.45 11.33
C GLY A 454 -2.22 -14.59 11.41
N LYS A 455 -2.75 -14.90 12.60
CA LYS A 455 -4.20 -15.06 12.83
C LYS A 455 -4.90 -13.81 13.38
N ALA A 456 -4.15 -12.78 13.76
CA ALA A 456 -4.71 -11.58 14.36
C ALA A 456 -5.06 -10.57 13.26
N SER A 457 -6.32 -10.13 13.21
CA SER A 457 -6.78 -9.04 12.34
C SER A 457 -7.00 -7.79 13.17
N ARG A 458 -6.55 -6.62 12.70
CA ARG A 458 -6.90 -5.33 13.33
C ARG A 458 -7.04 -4.22 12.30
N SER A 459 -7.60 -3.10 12.76
CA SER A 459 -7.69 -1.84 12.04
C SER A 459 -7.30 -0.69 12.97
N ILE A 460 -6.70 0.35 12.42
CA ILE A 460 -6.20 1.55 13.09
C ILE A 460 -6.66 2.76 12.29
N ASP A 461 -7.43 3.65 12.92
CA ASP A 461 -7.71 4.97 12.36
C ASP A 461 -6.44 5.83 12.41
N ILE A 462 -6.04 6.39 11.26
CA ILE A 462 -4.78 7.15 11.14
C ILE A 462 -5.04 8.64 11.04
N ALA A 463 -5.92 9.04 10.12
CA ALA A 463 -6.28 10.43 9.91
C ALA A 463 -7.74 10.54 9.49
N LYS A 464 -8.37 11.65 9.87
CA LYS A 464 -9.72 12.01 9.42
C LYS A 464 -9.73 13.45 9.00
N TRP A 465 -10.34 13.72 7.85
CA TRP A 465 -10.56 15.06 7.34
C TRP A 465 -12.04 15.25 7.08
N ASN A 466 -12.62 16.25 7.74
CA ASN A 466 -13.98 16.71 7.46
C ASN A 466 -13.87 17.91 6.54
N GLY A 467 -14.33 17.76 5.31
CA GLY A 467 -14.32 18.81 4.33
C GLY A 467 -15.46 19.80 4.48
N PRO A 468 -15.59 20.72 3.50
CA PRO A 468 -16.65 21.72 3.51
C PRO A 468 -18.04 21.06 3.55
N LYS A 469 -18.93 21.68 4.33
CA LYS A 469 -20.37 21.39 4.31
C LYS A 469 -21.09 22.60 3.74
N THR A 470 -21.98 22.36 2.79
CA THR A 470 -22.80 23.41 2.17
C THR A 470 -24.26 23.05 2.34
N SER A 471 -25.11 24.07 2.53
CA SER A 471 -26.55 23.93 2.45
C SER A 471 -27.10 25.13 1.69
N LYS A 472 -27.87 24.87 0.63
CA LYS A 472 -28.38 25.92 -0.27
C LYS A 472 -29.74 25.54 -0.85
N CYS A 473 -30.59 26.54 -1.01
CA CYS A 473 -31.82 26.44 -1.79
C CYS A 473 -31.66 27.22 -3.10
N LEU A 474 -32.04 26.58 -4.21
CA LEU A 474 -31.78 27.09 -5.55
C LEU A 474 -32.83 28.09 -6.04
N LYS A 475 -34.03 28.03 -5.45
CA LYS A 475 -35.12 28.95 -5.73
C LYS A 475 -35.68 29.49 -4.43
N THR A 476 -35.64 30.80 -4.30
CA THR A 476 -36.31 31.55 -3.25
C THR A 476 -37.35 32.47 -3.90
N GLN A 477 -38.47 32.67 -3.21
CA GLN A 477 -39.45 33.68 -3.57
C GLN A 477 -39.73 34.56 -2.36
N THR A 478 -39.96 35.85 -2.63
CA THR A 478 -40.39 36.83 -1.63
C THR A 478 -41.90 36.96 -1.72
N VAL A 479 -42.58 36.85 -0.58
CA VAL A 479 -44.03 37.01 -0.49
C VAL A 479 -44.41 38.44 -0.81
N HIS A 480 -45.31 38.60 -1.78
CA HIS A 480 -45.96 39.86 -2.10
C HIS A 480 -47.48 39.67 -2.10
N HIS A 481 -48.16 40.33 -1.18
CA HIS A 481 -49.61 40.46 -1.12
C HIS A 481 -50.05 41.58 -2.05
N ALA A 482 -51.18 41.36 -2.73
CA ALA A 482 -51.80 42.42 -3.50
C ALA A 482 -52.17 43.59 -2.56
N PRO A 483 -51.96 44.85 -2.98
CA PRO A 483 -52.36 46.00 -2.18
C PRO A 483 -53.85 45.91 -1.87
N ALA A 484 -54.23 46.10 -0.61
CA ALA A 484 -55.61 46.08 -0.17
C ALA A 484 -56.43 47.04 -1.04
N LYS A 485 -57.48 46.52 -1.69
CA LYS A 485 -58.39 47.34 -2.49
C LYS A 485 -58.97 48.43 -1.57
N PRO A 486 -58.91 49.73 -1.92
CA PRO A 486 -59.41 50.78 -1.06
C PRO A 486 -60.89 50.54 -0.78
N THR A 487 -61.21 50.33 0.48
CA THR A 487 -62.58 50.26 0.97
C THR A 487 -63.22 51.62 0.65
N LYS A 488 -64.25 51.61 -0.20
CA LYS A 488 -65.07 52.81 -0.42
C LYS A 488 -65.67 53.21 0.93
N ALA A 489 -65.24 54.34 1.47
CA ALA A 489 -65.94 55.01 2.56
C ALA A 489 -67.34 55.36 2.05
N GLY A 490 -68.35 54.77 2.67
CA GLY A 490 -69.77 55.07 2.44
C GLY A 490 -70.22 56.27 3.24
#